data_AF-A0A4Q9Q1B5-F1
#
_entry.id   AF-A0A4Q9Q1B5-F1
#
_cell.length_a   1.000
_cell.length_b   1.000
_cell.length_c   1.000
_cell.angle_alpha   90.00
_cell.angle_beta   90.00
_cell.angle_gamma   90.00
#
_symmetry.space_group_name_H-M   'P 1'
#
loop_
_entity.id
_entity.type
_entity.pdbx_description
1 polymer ?
#
loop_
_entity_poly.entity_id
_entity_poly.type
_entity_poly.pdbx_seq_one_letter_code
_entity_poly.pdbx_strand_id
1 'polypeptide(L)'
;MTRIRRDPPETKHRRRTGTPPQPGALAVKRVDLGRTKLPFPKVVDIAGLKLNPSPVLATFFAFVSERHQVFCRRLAGEPQSEWTQDPILQQYPFTNVFRVFDRVTQYILLEVVRKGDQALHEQCFRLMLFRSFNKVETWEYLLEKIGDLTWRDFDLVAYEKALLARQQQGIPLYNPAYIIPSPKLGASAAASNHLRLIQLMMEEDLPSQLQELEHLKDAHGRIMLFPGMGEFMALQLLLDLNMTSHFNYSEDEWVALGPGSLECLRKMFGPDVRGHELDALRWLHQTQHEHFARLGTPPDRVPQLVRGRAAGLSMVDMEHALCECEKYSRAAHPTIQGRRQRVGKRQFAPRPAPITAEVPAHWLDARSRRRTVYAEPPPVELDGLVVYEVSHIVAERKNSQAGDPAYLIRWVGWGPDDDTWERESTLADGAPDVLAEWTSAKARIRARVQEFQEMGARYRPSLGTQARKGTETV
;
A
#
# COMPACT_ATOMS: atom_id res chain seq x y z
N MET A 1 14.48 8.09 29.87
CA MET A 1 14.56 9.18 28.86
C MET A 1 15.04 8.55 27.57
N THR A 2 14.22 8.63 26.52
CA THR A 2 14.38 7.83 25.29
C THR A 2 15.16 8.59 24.23
N ARG A 3 16.48 8.66 24.37
CA ARG A 3 17.36 9.49 23.53
C ARG A 3 18.52 8.68 22.98
N ILE A 4 18.66 8.67 21.66
CA ILE A 4 19.72 7.92 20.99
C ILE A 4 20.86 8.86 20.57
N ARG A 5 22.09 8.41 20.81
CA ARG A 5 23.31 8.97 20.24
C ARG A 5 23.30 8.79 18.73
N ARG A 6 23.49 9.87 17.99
CA ARG A 6 23.75 9.80 16.56
C ARG A 6 24.99 10.59 16.22
N ASP A 7 25.86 10.03 15.38
CA ASP A 7 26.57 10.88 14.42
C ASP A 7 25.48 11.69 13.69
N PRO A 8 25.70 13.00 13.42
CA PRO A 8 24.64 13.92 13.04
C PRO A 8 23.74 13.27 12.00
N PRO A 9 22.40 13.39 12.09
CA PRO A 9 21.54 12.93 11.01
C PRO A 9 22.20 13.43 9.73
N GLU A 10 22.46 12.54 8.79
CA GLU A 10 22.63 12.97 7.41
C GLU A 10 21.28 13.55 7.03
N THR A 11 20.98 14.74 7.54
CA THR A 11 20.00 15.64 6.99
C THR A 11 20.39 15.67 5.53
N LYS A 12 19.55 15.07 4.68
CA LYS A 12 19.65 15.19 3.23
C LYS A 12 19.66 16.66 2.78
N HIS A 13 19.54 17.62 3.71
CA HIS A 13 19.83 19.03 3.55
C HIS A 13 21.13 19.45 4.27
N ARG A 14 22.23 19.37 3.52
CA ARG A 14 23.46 20.10 3.82
C ARG A 14 23.10 21.59 4.03
N ARG A 15 23.30 22.11 5.25
CA ARG A 15 23.23 23.55 5.56
C ARG A 15 24.02 24.33 4.51
N ARG A 16 23.32 25.06 3.63
CA ARG A 16 23.89 26.26 3.01
C ARG A 16 23.87 27.34 4.09
N THR A 17 25.04 27.62 4.66
CA THR A 17 25.26 28.86 5.41
C THR A 17 25.05 30.03 4.45
N GLY A 18 23.91 30.68 4.59
CA GLY A 18 23.53 31.89 3.86
C GLY A 18 22.33 32.50 4.57
N THR A 19 22.49 33.76 4.96
CA THR A 19 21.53 34.76 5.46
C THR A 19 20.05 34.36 5.40
N PRO A 20 19.26 34.57 6.48
CA PRO A 20 17.89 34.08 6.57
C PRO A 20 17.04 34.60 5.40
N PRO A 21 16.33 33.72 4.65
CA PRO A 21 15.39 34.19 3.67
C PRO A 21 14.18 34.76 4.40
N GLN A 22 13.80 35.99 4.03
CA GLN A 22 12.52 36.58 4.40
C GLN A 22 11.36 35.65 4.01
N PRO A 23 10.19 35.78 4.67
CA PRO A 23 9.05 34.90 4.46
C PRO A 23 8.46 35.10 3.06
N GLY A 24 9.03 34.41 2.09
CA GLY A 24 8.52 34.26 0.73
C GLY A 24 7.83 32.91 0.64
N ALA A 25 6.54 32.93 0.31
CA ALA A 25 5.82 31.77 -0.17
C ALA A 25 6.71 30.98 -1.15
N LEU A 26 6.87 29.67 -0.91
CA LEU A 26 7.36 28.75 -1.93
C LEU A 26 6.38 28.84 -3.10
N ALA A 27 6.70 29.73 -4.04
CA ALA A 27 5.95 29.90 -5.25
C ALA A 27 6.04 28.58 -5.99
N VAL A 28 4.96 27.80 -5.93
CA VAL A 28 4.57 26.93 -7.04
C VAL A 28 4.68 27.81 -8.27
N LYS A 29 5.76 27.65 -9.04
CA LYS A 29 5.84 28.32 -10.34
C LYS A 29 4.64 27.79 -11.10
N ARG A 30 3.60 28.62 -11.25
CA ARG A 30 2.55 28.41 -12.22
C ARG A 30 3.26 28.32 -13.56
N VAL A 31 3.55 27.10 -13.99
CA VAL A 31 3.99 26.84 -15.35
C VAL A 31 2.79 27.22 -16.19
N ASP A 32 2.92 28.34 -16.90
CA ASP A 32 1.95 28.75 -17.90
C ASP A 32 1.86 27.60 -18.91
N LEU A 33 0.70 26.94 -18.99
CA LEU A 33 0.48 25.76 -19.85
C LEU A 33 0.48 26.15 -21.35
N GLY A 34 0.85 27.40 -21.66
CA GLY A 34 1.07 27.95 -22.99
C GLY A 34 2.41 27.54 -23.63
N ARG A 35 2.33 26.54 -24.51
CA ARG A 35 3.07 26.45 -25.79
C ARG A 35 4.59 26.23 -25.84
N THR A 36 5.33 26.01 -24.75
CA THR A 36 6.73 25.51 -24.86
C THR A 36 6.84 24.05 -24.44
N LYS A 37 7.04 23.14 -25.42
CA LYS A 37 7.39 21.74 -25.14
C LYS A 37 8.74 21.71 -24.43
N LEU A 38 8.74 21.47 -23.12
CA LEU A 38 9.97 21.30 -22.36
C LEU A 38 10.78 20.12 -22.96
N PRO A 39 12.12 20.18 -22.99
CA PRO A 39 12.92 19.07 -23.50
C PRO A 39 12.85 17.85 -22.56
N PHE A 40 13.03 16.65 -23.12
CA PHE A 40 13.20 15.44 -22.32
C PHE A 40 14.52 15.53 -21.51
N PRO A 41 14.49 15.24 -20.19
CA PRO A 41 15.66 15.39 -19.34
C PRO A 41 16.70 14.33 -19.71
N LYS A 42 17.92 14.75 -19.99
CA LYS A 42 19.03 13.82 -20.27
C LYS A 42 19.58 13.18 -19.00
N VAL A 43 19.58 13.94 -17.89
CA VAL A 43 20.06 13.53 -16.57
C VAL A 43 19.09 14.07 -15.52
N VAL A 44 18.76 13.27 -14.53
CA VAL A 44 17.98 13.66 -13.34
C VAL A 44 18.81 13.42 -12.08
N ASP A 45 18.52 14.17 -11.02
CA ASP A 45 19.13 14.00 -9.69
C ASP A 45 18.09 13.40 -8.74
N ILE A 46 18.34 12.19 -8.27
CA ILE A 46 17.47 11.47 -7.32
C ILE A 46 18.32 11.13 -6.10
N ALA A 47 18.10 11.83 -4.99
CA ALA A 47 18.85 11.66 -3.75
C ALA A 47 20.39 11.72 -3.94
N GLY A 48 20.89 12.61 -4.81
CA GLY A 48 22.31 12.76 -5.13
C GLY A 48 22.81 11.84 -6.26
N LEU A 49 21.97 10.92 -6.75
CA LEU A 49 22.30 10.04 -7.86
C LEU A 49 21.95 10.72 -9.19
N LYS A 50 22.94 10.85 -10.07
CA LYS A 50 22.74 11.32 -11.44
C LYS A 50 22.34 10.13 -12.33
N LEU A 51 21.07 10.09 -12.74
CA LEU A 51 20.51 8.98 -13.52
C LEU A 51 20.07 9.46 -14.91
N ASN A 52 20.23 8.61 -15.92
CA ASN A 52 19.78 8.88 -17.28
C ASN A 52 18.40 8.24 -17.50
N PRO A 53 17.30 9.01 -17.55
CA PRO A 53 15.98 8.43 -17.70
C PRO A 53 15.76 7.89 -19.11
N SER A 54 15.01 6.80 -19.22
CA SER A 54 14.58 6.17 -20.46
C SER A 54 13.23 6.73 -20.95
N PRO A 55 12.83 6.47 -22.21
CA PRO A 55 11.51 6.85 -22.73
C PRO A 55 10.30 6.37 -21.91
N VAL A 56 10.47 5.34 -21.05
CA VAL A 56 9.42 4.85 -20.16
C VAL A 56 8.91 5.95 -19.23
N LEU A 57 9.74 6.93 -18.87
CA LEU A 57 9.34 8.10 -18.09
C LEU A 57 8.24 8.92 -18.79
N ALA A 58 8.42 9.22 -20.08
CA ALA A 58 7.40 9.93 -20.87
C ALA A 58 6.16 9.06 -21.05
N THR A 59 6.34 7.76 -21.28
CA THR A 59 5.24 6.81 -21.42
C THR A 59 4.39 6.70 -20.17
N PHE A 60 4.96 6.78 -18.97
CA PHE A 60 4.18 6.73 -17.73
C PHE A 60 3.13 7.84 -17.65
N PHE A 61 3.54 9.09 -17.87
CA PHE A 61 2.62 10.23 -17.79
C PHE A 61 1.61 10.23 -18.95
N ALA A 62 2.01 9.80 -20.16
CA ALA A 62 1.09 9.61 -21.27
C ALA A 62 0.05 8.51 -20.98
N PHE A 63 0.50 7.35 -20.48
CA PHE A 63 -0.34 6.21 -20.09
C PHE A 63 -1.33 6.61 -19.02
N VAL A 64 -0.87 7.27 -17.96
CA VAL A 64 -1.73 7.71 -16.86
C VAL A 64 -2.80 8.69 -17.35
N SER A 65 -2.44 9.68 -18.17
CA SER A 65 -3.41 10.61 -18.74
C SER A 65 -4.46 9.86 -19.57
N GLU A 66 -4.03 9.07 -20.56
CA GLU A 66 -4.95 8.38 -21.47
C GLU A 66 -5.81 7.34 -20.73
N ARG A 67 -5.22 6.59 -19.79
CA ARG A 67 -5.95 5.58 -19.03
C ARG A 67 -7.02 6.20 -18.15
N HIS A 68 -6.78 7.37 -17.57
CA HIS A 68 -7.81 8.11 -16.85
C HIS A 68 -8.90 8.65 -17.80
N GLN A 69 -8.55 9.13 -18.99
CA GLN A 69 -9.53 9.54 -20.00
C GLN A 69 -10.43 8.37 -20.47
N VAL A 70 -9.88 7.17 -20.64
CA VAL A 70 -10.68 5.94 -20.87
C VAL A 70 -11.71 5.76 -19.77
N PHE A 71 -11.34 5.95 -18.50
CA PHE A 71 -12.28 5.85 -17.38
C PHE A 71 -13.37 6.93 -17.45
N CYS A 72 -13.00 8.19 -17.69
CA CYS A 72 -13.97 9.29 -17.78
C CYS A 72 -14.98 9.10 -18.91
N ARG A 73 -14.53 8.68 -20.11
CA ARG A 73 -15.41 8.39 -21.26
C ARG A 73 -16.36 7.23 -20.98
N ARG A 74 -15.86 6.18 -20.35
CA ARG A 74 -16.69 5.06 -19.88
C ARG A 74 -17.75 5.49 -18.87
N LEU A 75 -17.39 6.37 -17.94
CA LEU A 75 -18.29 6.91 -16.93
C LEU A 75 -19.37 7.80 -17.57
N ALA A 76 -19.01 8.54 -18.63
CA ALA A 76 -19.92 9.35 -19.43
C ALA A 76 -20.85 8.52 -20.35
N GLY A 77 -20.67 7.19 -20.42
CA GLY A 77 -21.49 6.30 -21.25
C GLY A 77 -21.13 6.33 -22.73
N GLU A 78 -19.93 6.84 -23.09
CA GLU A 78 -19.47 6.84 -24.48
C GLU A 78 -19.30 5.41 -25.02
N PRO A 79 -19.51 5.19 -26.33
CA PRO A 79 -19.34 3.88 -26.93
C PRO A 79 -17.87 3.42 -26.90
N GLN A 80 -17.66 2.11 -26.88
CA GLN A 80 -16.31 1.53 -26.76
C GLN A 80 -15.32 2.01 -27.84
N SER A 81 -15.80 2.26 -29.06
CA SER A 81 -14.99 2.78 -30.17
C SER A 81 -14.37 4.15 -29.90
N GLU A 82 -14.92 4.91 -28.94
CA GLU A 82 -14.49 6.27 -28.61
C GLU A 82 -13.60 6.31 -27.34
N TRP A 83 -13.51 5.19 -26.60
CA TRP A 83 -12.80 5.14 -25.32
C TRP A 83 -11.31 5.44 -25.43
N THR A 84 -10.64 5.06 -26.51
CA THR A 84 -9.23 5.37 -26.78
C THR A 84 -8.84 4.90 -28.18
N GLN A 85 -7.82 5.53 -28.77
CA GLN A 85 -7.13 5.08 -29.98
C GLN A 85 -5.81 4.35 -29.67
N ASP A 86 -5.45 4.20 -28.39
CA ASP A 86 -4.25 3.47 -27.97
C ASP A 86 -4.48 1.95 -28.16
N PRO A 87 -3.72 1.28 -29.04
CA PRO A 87 -3.93 -0.12 -29.36
C PRO A 87 -3.61 -1.05 -28.18
N ILE A 88 -2.70 -0.65 -27.28
CA ILE A 88 -2.33 -1.45 -26.10
C ILE A 88 -3.48 -1.41 -25.09
N LEU A 89 -4.08 -0.24 -24.85
CA LEU A 89 -5.24 -0.09 -23.96
C LEU A 89 -6.52 -0.75 -24.52
N GLN A 90 -6.68 -0.80 -25.84
CA GLN A 90 -7.78 -1.55 -26.48
C GLN A 90 -7.61 -3.07 -26.31
N GLN A 91 -6.37 -3.56 -26.31
CA GLN A 91 -6.06 -4.99 -26.34
C GLN A 91 -5.97 -5.64 -24.95
N TYR A 92 -5.46 -4.94 -23.94
CA TYR A 92 -5.12 -5.53 -22.64
C TYR A 92 -5.86 -4.86 -21.47
N PRO A 93 -6.25 -5.63 -20.42
CA PRO A 93 -6.87 -5.06 -19.24
C PRO A 93 -5.83 -4.39 -18.34
N PHE A 94 -6.11 -3.13 -17.98
CA PHE A 94 -5.37 -2.37 -16.97
C PHE A 94 -6.34 -1.85 -15.90
N THR A 95 -5.87 -1.78 -14.66
CA THR A 95 -6.62 -1.12 -13.58
C THR A 95 -6.80 0.37 -13.87
N ASN A 96 -7.64 1.04 -13.09
CA ASN A 96 -7.78 2.48 -13.18
C ASN A 96 -6.55 3.18 -12.59
N VAL A 97 -6.34 4.44 -12.95
CA VAL A 97 -5.23 5.25 -12.39
C VAL A 97 -5.40 5.40 -10.87
N PHE A 98 -6.63 5.70 -10.44
CA PHE A 98 -7.00 5.77 -9.04
C PHE A 98 -7.55 4.42 -8.59
N ARG A 99 -6.88 3.76 -7.64
CA ARG A 99 -7.25 2.43 -7.11
C ARG A 99 -8.69 2.38 -6.61
N VAL A 100 -9.18 3.48 -6.03
CA VAL A 100 -10.55 3.56 -5.51
C VAL A 100 -11.58 3.27 -6.59
N PHE A 101 -11.32 3.61 -7.86
CA PHE A 101 -12.22 3.35 -8.98
C PHE A 101 -12.15 1.92 -9.54
N ASP A 102 -11.24 1.07 -9.07
CA ASP A 102 -11.24 -0.32 -9.47
C ASP A 102 -12.52 -1.02 -9.03
N ARG A 103 -13.05 -1.91 -9.87
CA ARG A 103 -14.35 -2.57 -9.62
C ARG A 103 -14.45 -3.22 -8.25
N VAL A 104 -13.39 -3.92 -7.81
CA VAL A 104 -13.40 -4.59 -6.51
C VAL A 104 -13.32 -3.56 -5.38
N THR A 105 -12.57 -2.48 -5.54
CA THR A 105 -12.50 -1.40 -4.55
C THR A 105 -13.82 -0.65 -4.44
N GLN A 106 -14.50 -0.38 -5.56
CA GLN A 106 -15.86 0.16 -5.57
C GLN A 106 -16.84 -0.77 -4.84
N TYR A 107 -16.75 -2.09 -5.04
CA TYR A 107 -17.55 -3.04 -4.26
C TYR A 107 -17.24 -2.94 -2.76
N ILE A 108 -15.97 -2.90 -2.36
CA ILE A 108 -15.59 -2.73 -0.95
C ILE A 108 -16.20 -1.46 -0.38
N LEU A 109 -16.06 -0.32 -1.06
CA LEU A 109 -16.61 0.95 -0.61
C LEU A 109 -18.14 0.90 -0.45
N LEU A 110 -18.84 0.37 -1.45
CA LEU A 110 -20.31 0.42 -1.50
C LEU A 110 -20.99 -0.64 -0.62
N GLU A 111 -20.41 -1.84 -0.56
CA GLU A 111 -21.05 -3.02 0.04
C GLU A 111 -20.42 -3.43 1.37
N VAL A 112 -19.16 -3.11 1.62
CA VAL A 112 -18.43 -3.51 2.84
C VAL A 112 -18.29 -2.35 3.82
N VAL A 113 -17.89 -1.17 3.34
CA VAL A 113 -17.69 0.04 4.16
C VAL A 113 -19.03 0.71 4.51
N ARG A 114 -19.82 1.06 3.50
CA ARG A 114 -21.04 1.88 3.66
C ARG A 114 -22.24 1.13 4.26
N LYS A 115 -22.20 -0.20 4.29
CA LYS A 115 -23.29 -1.04 4.84
C LYS A 115 -22.90 -1.67 6.17
N GLY A 116 -23.91 -2.09 6.94
CA GLY A 116 -23.75 -2.70 8.26
C GLY A 116 -23.39 -1.70 9.35
N ASP A 117 -23.00 -2.21 10.52
CA ASP A 117 -22.63 -1.41 11.69
C ASP A 117 -21.38 -0.57 11.41
N GLN A 118 -21.44 0.74 11.66
CA GLN A 118 -20.39 1.70 11.33
C GLN A 118 -19.34 1.87 12.45
N ALA A 119 -19.45 1.13 13.56
CA ALA A 119 -18.43 1.14 14.62
C ALA A 119 -17.05 0.72 14.10
N LEU A 120 -15.98 1.23 14.74
CA LEU A 120 -14.58 1.03 14.34
C LEU A 120 -14.25 -0.46 14.15
N HIS A 121 -14.47 -1.28 15.18
CA HIS A 121 -14.19 -2.70 15.16
C HIS A 121 -15.02 -3.45 14.12
N GLU A 122 -16.26 -3.05 13.91
CA GLU A 122 -17.18 -3.69 12.97
C GLU A 122 -16.77 -3.46 11.52
N GLN A 123 -16.40 -2.22 11.15
CA GLN A 123 -15.87 -1.92 9.83
C GLN A 123 -14.50 -2.59 9.60
N CYS A 124 -13.61 -2.54 10.59
CA CYS A 124 -12.30 -3.20 10.50
C CYS A 124 -12.45 -4.71 10.28
N PHE A 125 -13.32 -5.38 11.05
CA PHE A 125 -13.62 -6.80 10.89
C PHE A 125 -14.11 -7.13 9.48
N ARG A 126 -15.11 -6.40 8.97
CA ARG A 126 -15.66 -6.62 7.63
C ARG A 126 -14.61 -6.44 6.54
N LEU A 127 -13.74 -5.45 6.67
CA LEU A 127 -12.66 -5.20 5.70
C LEU A 127 -11.56 -6.26 5.77
N MET A 128 -11.14 -6.67 6.97
CA MET A 128 -10.20 -7.79 7.17
C MET A 128 -10.75 -9.10 6.61
N LEU A 129 -12.04 -9.36 6.83
CA LEU A 129 -12.75 -10.52 6.29
C LEU A 129 -12.80 -10.49 4.77
N PHE A 130 -13.26 -9.39 4.17
CA PHE A 130 -13.29 -9.27 2.71
C PHE A 130 -11.89 -9.43 2.12
N ARG A 131 -10.90 -8.71 2.65
CA ARG A 131 -9.53 -8.67 2.10
C ARG A 131 -8.83 -10.02 2.20
N SER A 132 -9.16 -10.85 3.20
CA SER A 132 -8.61 -12.20 3.34
C SER A 132 -8.92 -13.12 2.14
N PHE A 133 -10.08 -12.93 1.50
CA PHE A 133 -10.48 -13.70 0.32
C PHE A 133 -10.41 -12.89 -0.99
N ASN A 134 -10.53 -11.56 -0.88
CA ASN A 134 -10.52 -10.58 -1.95
C ASN A 134 -11.49 -10.91 -3.12
N LYS A 135 -12.63 -11.52 -2.80
CA LYS A 135 -13.56 -12.06 -3.77
C LYS A 135 -15.01 -11.74 -3.40
N VAL A 136 -15.70 -11.03 -4.29
CA VAL A 136 -17.10 -10.60 -4.15
C VAL A 136 -18.01 -11.80 -3.90
N GLU A 137 -17.86 -12.86 -4.68
CA GLU A 137 -18.74 -14.04 -4.59
C GLU A 137 -18.51 -14.86 -3.31
N THR A 138 -17.40 -14.64 -2.59
CA THR A 138 -17.16 -15.24 -1.28
C THR A 138 -17.82 -14.40 -0.18
N TRP A 139 -17.74 -13.08 -0.30
CA TRP A 139 -18.43 -12.14 0.59
C TRP A 139 -19.96 -12.31 0.55
N GLU A 140 -20.55 -12.32 -0.65
CA GLU A 140 -22.00 -12.51 -0.82
C GLU A 140 -22.49 -13.86 -0.30
N TYR A 141 -21.68 -14.91 -0.48
CA TYR A 141 -21.97 -16.22 0.07
C TYR A 141 -21.98 -16.23 1.60
N LEU A 142 -21.03 -15.54 2.24
CA LEU A 142 -21.00 -15.42 3.69
C LEU A 142 -22.25 -14.67 4.20
N LEU A 143 -22.63 -13.55 3.54
CA LEU A 143 -23.87 -12.83 3.86
C LEU A 143 -25.10 -13.75 3.73
N GLU A 144 -25.20 -14.54 2.66
CA GLU A 144 -26.32 -15.47 2.45
C GLU A 144 -26.39 -16.56 3.53
N LYS A 145 -25.24 -17.08 3.98
CA LYS A 145 -25.18 -18.22 4.93
C LYS A 145 -25.22 -17.82 6.39
N ILE A 146 -24.72 -16.65 6.72
CA ILE A 146 -24.52 -16.21 8.11
C ILE A 146 -25.48 -15.08 8.46
N GLY A 147 -25.83 -14.22 7.49
CA GLY A 147 -26.55 -12.97 7.74
C GLY A 147 -25.57 -11.82 7.93
N ASP A 148 -25.86 -10.94 8.88
CA ASP A 148 -25.01 -9.78 9.16
C ASP A 148 -23.62 -10.22 9.62
N LEU A 149 -22.58 -9.76 8.92
CA LEU A 149 -21.20 -10.10 9.22
C LEU A 149 -20.65 -9.09 10.23
N THR A 150 -20.90 -9.33 11.52
CA THR A 150 -20.43 -8.49 12.63
C THR A 150 -19.27 -9.15 13.39
N TRP A 151 -18.43 -8.33 14.02
CA TRP A 151 -17.42 -8.81 14.97
C TRP A 151 -18.08 -9.33 16.24
N ARG A 152 -19.09 -8.61 16.75
CA ARG A 152 -19.82 -8.97 17.97
C ARG A 152 -20.37 -10.39 17.95
N ASP A 153 -20.89 -10.83 16.80
CA ASP A 153 -21.52 -12.14 16.62
C ASP A 153 -20.62 -13.11 15.84
N PHE A 154 -19.31 -12.82 15.76
CA PHE A 154 -18.37 -13.64 15.01
C PHE A 154 -18.19 -15.03 15.65
N ASP A 155 -18.67 -16.06 14.95
CA ASP A 155 -18.46 -17.47 15.30
C ASP A 155 -17.48 -18.13 14.31
N LEU A 156 -16.24 -18.34 14.76
CA LEU A 156 -15.19 -18.98 13.97
C LEU A 156 -15.64 -20.32 13.35
N VAL A 157 -16.37 -21.14 14.11
CA VAL A 157 -16.78 -22.49 13.68
C VAL A 157 -17.84 -22.40 12.59
N ALA A 158 -18.79 -21.48 12.72
CA ALA A 158 -19.83 -21.26 11.70
C ALA A 158 -19.22 -20.77 10.37
N TYR A 159 -18.32 -19.80 10.42
CA TYR A 159 -17.63 -19.27 9.23
C TYR A 159 -16.76 -20.34 8.57
N GLU A 160 -15.99 -21.10 9.36
CA GLU A 160 -15.15 -22.19 8.85
C GLU A 160 -16.00 -23.24 8.14
N LYS A 161 -17.09 -23.70 8.77
CA LYS A 161 -18.01 -24.68 8.19
C LYS A 161 -18.56 -24.20 6.84
N ALA A 162 -19.00 -22.95 6.74
CA ALA A 162 -19.54 -22.39 5.50
C ALA A 162 -18.48 -22.37 4.39
N LEU A 163 -17.28 -21.83 4.67
CA LEU A 163 -16.23 -21.71 3.67
C LEU A 163 -15.70 -23.08 3.22
N LEU A 164 -15.52 -24.02 4.14
CA LEU A 164 -15.07 -25.37 3.81
C LEU A 164 -16.10 -26.14 2.99
N ALA A 165 -17.40 -26.00 3.29
CA ALA A 165 -18.46 -26.60 2.48
C ALA A 165 -18.44 -26.09 1.03
N ARG A 166 -18.26 -24.78 0.83
CA ARG A 166 -18.11 -24.17 -0.51
C ARG A 166 -16.86 -24.68 -1.24
N GLN A 167 -15.75 -24.84 -0.51
CA GLN A 167 -14.51 -25.37 -1.08
C GLN A 167 -14.63 -26.85 -1.47
N GLN A 168 -15.35 -27.67 -0.69
CA GLN A 168 -15.63 -29.08 -1.00
C GLN A 168 -16.46 -29.25 -2.29
N GLN A 169 -17.27 -28.25 -2.64
CA GLN A 169 -17.99 -28.19 -3.92
C GLN A 169 -17.11 -27.73 -5.09
N GLY A 170 -15.80 -27.51 -4.88
CA GLY A 170 -14.87 -27.05 -5.90
C GLY A 170 -15.03 -25.56 -6.26
N ILE A 171 -15.80 -24.79 -5.49
CA ILE A 171 -16.02 -23.37 -5.74
C ILE A 171 -14.87 -22.56 -5.12
N PRO A 172 -14.09 -21.80 -5.92
CA PRO A 172 -12.94 -21.07 -5.40
C PRO A 172 -13.34 -19.96 -4.43
N LEU A 173 -12.64 -19.88 -3.29
CA LEU A 173 -12.85 -18.82 -2.29
C LEU A 173 -12.06 -17.54 -2.56
N TYR A 174 -10.93 -17.66 -3.26
CA TYR A 174 -9.98 -16.56 -3.44
C TYR A 174 -9.99 -15.99 -4.86
N ASN A 175 -9.72 -14.71 -4.96
CA ASN A 175 -9.32 -14.05 -6.21
C ASN A 175 -7.80 -14.22 -6.42
N PRO A 176 -7.30 -14.42 -7.66
CA PRO A 176 -5.87 -14.53 -7.93
C PRO A 176 -5.04 -13.26 -7.65
N ALA A 177 -5.66 -12.14 -7.28
CA ALA A 177 -4.99 -10.89 -6.90
C ALA A 177 -5.06 -10.66 -5.38
N TYR A 178 -4.09 -9.91 -4.84
CA TYR A 178 -4.03 -9.54 -3.42
C TYR A 178 -4.13 -10.75 -2.47
N ILE A 179 -3.39 -11.82 -2.77
CA ILE A 179 -3.40 -13.07 -2.00
C ILE A 179 -2.56 -12.88 -0.73
N ILE A 180 -3.20 -13.02 0.44
CA ILE A 180 -2.52 -13.16 1.71
C ILE A 180 -1.94 -14.59 1.79
N PRO A 181 -0.63 -14.76 2.00
CA PRO A 181 -0.07 -16.09 2.25
C PRO A 181 -0.69 -16.69 3.52
N SER A 182 -1.18 -17.93 3.43
CA SER A 182 -1.81 -18.60 4.57
C SER A 182 -0.88 -18.58 5.80
N PRO A 183 -1.29 -17.96 6.91
CA PRO A 183 -0.51 -17.97 8.13
C PRO A 183 -0.55 -19.36 8.77
N LYS A 184 0.48 -19.70 9.55
CA LYS A 184 0.53 -20.96 10.30
C LYS A 184 -0.17 -20.78 11.64
N LEU A 185 -1.49 -20.96 11.68
CA LEU A 185 -2.33 -20.77 12.89
C LEU A 185 -3.04 -22.06 13.31
N GLY A 186 -2.43 -23.22 13.03
CA GLY A 186 -2.88 -24.52 13.53
C GLY A 186 -4.01 -25.19 12.74
N ALA A 187 -4.64 -24.53 11.77
CA ALA A 187 -5.66 -25.16 10.94
C ALA A 187 -5.06 -25.86 9.71
N SER A 188 -5.74 -26.89 9.19
CA SER A 188 -5.32 -27.61 7.98
C SER A 188 -5.61 -26.85 6.69
N ALA A 189 -6.71 -26.09 6.65
CA ALA A 189 -7.12 -25.32 5.49
C ALA A 189 -6.66 -23.85 5.58
N ALA A 190 -6.31 -23.27 4.42
CA ALA A 190 -5.91 -21.87 4.34
C ALA A 190 -7.03 -20.90 4.78
N ALA A 191 -8.29 -21.19 4.40
CA ALA A 191 -9.45 -20.38 4.79
C ALA A 191 -9.61 -20.28 6.31
N SER A 192 -9.48 -21.42 7.01
CA SER A 192 -9.53 -21.48 8.46
C SER A 192 -8.39 -20.69 9.12
N ASN A 193 -7.17 -20.77 8.57
CA ASN A 193 -6.05 -19.98 9.07
C ASN A 193 -6.25 -18.47 8.84
N HIS A 194 -6.88 -18.05 7.74
CA HIS A 194 -7.23 -16.65 7.54
C HIS A 194 -8.31 -16.16 8.52
N LEU A 195 -9.33 -16.98 8.81
CA LEU A 195 -10.31 -16.64 9.85
C LEU A 195 -9.67 -16.48 11.23
N ARG A 196 -8.72 -17.36 11.60
CA ARG A 196 -7.94 -17.22 12.84
C ARG A 196 -7.04 -15.99 12.84
N LEU A 197 -6.50 -15.59 11.69
CA LEU A 197 -5.74 -14.34 11.58
C LEU A 197 -6.63 -13.12 11.82
N ILE A 198 -7.85 -13.10 11.27
CA ILE A 198 -8.82 -12.04 11.54
C ILE A 198 -9.13 -12.00 13.04
N GLN A 199 -9.47 -13.14 13.63
CA GLN A 199 -9.72 -13.23 15.08
C GLN A 199 -8.54 -12.69 15.89
N LEU A 200 -7.31 -13.11 15.56
CA LEU A 200 -6.10 -12.63 16.22
C LEU A 200 -5.94 -11.10 16.11
N MET A 201 -6.13 -10.53 14.92
CA MET A 201 -6.04 -9.07 14.72
C MET A 201 -7.09 -8.30 15.52
N MET A 202 -8.31 -8.85 15.62
CA MET A 202 -9.41 -8.24 16.36
C MET A 202 -9.21 -8.35 17.89
N GLU A 203 -8.76 -9.51 18.38
CA GLU A 203 -8.53 -9.76 19.81
C GLU A 203 -7.29 -9.01 20.34
N GLU A 204 -6.26 -8.82 19.50
CA GLU A 204 -5.14 -7.94 19.84
C GLU A 204 -5.50 -6.45 19.71
N ASP A 205 -6.75 -6.12 19.41
CA ASP A 205 -7.25 -4.76 19.26
C ASP A 205 -6.45 -3.90 18.26
N LEU A 206 -6.10 -4.50 17.12
CA LEU A 206 -5.50 -3.77 16.02
C LEU A 206 -6.32 -2.53 15.59
N PRO A 207 -7.67 -2.56 15.54
CA PRO A 207 -8.44 -1.37 15.16
C PRO A 207 -8.14 -0.13 16.00
N SER A 208 -8.16 -0.23 17.33
CA SER A 208 -7.87 0.91 18.22
C SER A 208 -6.41 1.36 18.10
N GLN A 209 -5.47 0.41 18.01
CA GLN A 209 -4.05 0.72 17.83
C GLN A 209 -3.80 1.50 16.54
N LEU A 210 -4.50 1.17 15.45
CA LEU A 210 -4.40 1.95 14.22
C LEU A 210 -4.99 3.35 14.41
N GLN A 211 -6.10 3.51 15.13
CA GLN A 211 -6.73 4.82 15.30
C GLN A 211 -5.83 5.83 16.02
N GLU A 212 -4.90 5.35 16.85
CA GLU A 212 -3.92 6.17 17.57
C GLU A 212 -2.72 6.61 16.70
N LEU A 213 -2.52 5.99 15.53
CA LEU A 213 -1.40 6.29 14.66
C LEU A 213 -1.76 7.40 13.68
N GLU A 214 -0.84 8.34 13.47
CA GLU A 214 -1.05 9.48 12.58
C GLU A 214 -0.66 9.17 11.13
N HIS A 215 0.41 8.39 10.92
CA HIS A 215 0.99 8.20 9.61
C HIS A 215 0.69 6.82 9.02
N LEU A 216 0.45 6.79 7.70
CA LEU A 216 0.19 5.57 6.92
C LEU A 216 1.31 4.53 7.12
N LYS A 217 2.55 4.99 7.19
CA LYS A 217 3.75 4.15 7.36
C LYS A 217 3.79 3.46 8.73
N ASP A 218 3.31 4.13 9.77
CA ASP A 218 3.29 3.60 11.14
C ASP A 218 2.20 2.54 11.27
N ALA A 219 1.01 2.85 10.76
CA ALA A 219 -0.10 1.93 10.67
C ALA A 219 0.27 0.67 9.86
N HIS A 220 0.99 0.85 8.76
CA HIS A 220 1.53 -0.25 7.95
C HIS A 220 2.49 -1.13 8.74
N GLY A 221 3.45 -0.52 9.44
CA GLY A 221 4.38 -1.21 10.32
C GLY A 221 3.70 -2.01 11.41
N ARG A 222 2.63 -1.46 12.01
CA ARG A 222 1.81 -2.14 13.02
C ARG A 222 1.11 -3.38 12.47
N ILE A 223 0.51 -3.30 11.28
CA ILE A 223 -0.14 -4.44 10.62
C ILE A 223 0.89 -5.54 10.28
N MET A 224 2.12 -5.16 9.92
CA MET A 224 3.18 -6.10 9.56
C MET A 224 3.68 -7.00 10.70
N LEU A 225 3.29 -6.72 11.94
CA LEU A 225 3.58 -7.59 13.09
C LEU A 225 2.80 -8.92 13.02
N PHE A 226 1.68 -8.95 12.30
CA PHE A 226 0.80 -10.11 12.21
C PHE A 226 1.27 -11.12 11.13
N PRO A 227 1.09 -12.44 11.35
CA PRO A 227 1.58 -13.45 10.42
C PRO A 227 0.85 -13.39 9.08
N GLY A 228 1.60 -13.54 7.98
CA GLY A 228 1.06 -13.42 6.61
C GLY A 228 0.97 -11.97 6.09
N MET A 229 1.09 -10.96 6.96
CA MET A 229 1.07 -9.55 6.58
C MET A 229 2.46 -9.06 6.16
N GLY A 230 2.75 -9.21 4.87
CA GLY A 230 3.94 -8.63 4.23
C GLY A 230 3.73 -7.18 3.77
N GLU A 231 4.81 -6.53 3.33
CA GLU A 231 4.87 -5.15 2.81
C GLU A 231 3.65 -4.78 1.94
N PHE A 232 3.37 -5.60 0.93
CA PHE A 232 2.30 -5.32 -0.01
C PHE A 232 0.91 -5.52 0.60
N MET A 233 0.70 -6.60 1.38
CA MET A 233 -0.64 -6.93 1.88
C MET A 233 -1.07 -6.11 3.09
N ALA A 234 -0.12 -5.71 3.94
CA ALA A 234 -0.36 -4.70 4.95
C ALA A 234 -0.85 -3.38 4.31
N LEU A 235 -0.20 -2.91 3.24
CA LEU A 235 -0.62 -1.70 2.54
C LEU A 235 -2.01 -1.85 1.93
N GLN A 236 -2.32 -2.97 1.26
CA GLN A 236 -3.65 -3.14 0.64
C GLN A 236 -4.79 -3.20 1.66
N LEU A 237 -4.58 -3.81 2.82
CA LEU A 237 -5.56 -3.77 3.91
C LEU A 237 -5.70 -2.34 4.45
N LEU A 238 -4.58 -1.66 4.69
CA LEU A 238 -4.57 -0.29 5.22
C LEU A 238 -5.28 0.70 4.29
N LEU A 239 -5.07 0.60 2.97
CA LEU A 239 -5.76 1.43 2.00
C LEU A 239 -7.27 1.15 1.94
N ASP A 240 -7.72 -0.05 2.29
CA ASP A 240 -9.15 -0.32 2.43
C ASP A 240 -9.71 0.27 3.72
N LEU A 241 -8.97 0.16 4.83
CA LEU A 241 -9.32 0.78 6.11
C LEU A 241 -9.41 2.31 5.96
N ASN A 242 -8.50 2.94 5.21
CA ASN A 242 -8.47 4.38 4.94
C ASN A 242 -9.69 4.90 4.13
N MET A 243 -10.56 4.00 3.66
CA MET A 243 -11.86 4.39 3.08
C MET A 243 -12.96 4.59 4.13
N THR A 244 -12.76 4.12 5.37
CA THR A 244 -13.67 4.37 6.49
C THR A 244 -13.45 5.77 7.08
N SER A 245 -14.44 6.34 7.77
CA SER A 245 -14.29 7.65 8.42
C SER A 245 -13.43 7.63 9.69
N HIS A 246 -13.01 6.44 10.15
CA HIS A 246 -12.19 6.29 11.36
C HIS A 246 -10.72 6.62 11.12
N PHE A 247 -10.29 6.57 9.86
CA PHE A 247 -8.90 6.80 9.46
C PHE A 247 -8.85 7.92 8.41
N ASN A 248 -7.76 8.67 8.41
CA ASN A 248 -7.54 9.77 7.49
C ASN A 248 -6.05 9.95 7.20
N TYR A 249 -5.37 8.82 6.96
CA TYR A 249 -3.95 8.80 6.62
C TYR A 249 -3.71 9.48 5.27
N SER A 250 -2.59 10.20 5.17
CA SER A 250 -2.22 10.87 3.94
C SER A 250 -1.65 9.88 2.93
N GLU A 251 -2.36 9.66 1.83
CA GLU A 251 -1.85 8.85 0.69
C GLU A 251 -0.74 9.55 -0.10
N ASP A 252 -0.41 10.80 0.25
CA ASP A 252 0.64 11.62 -0.33
C ASP A 252 1.99 11.51 0.42
N GLU A 253 2.03 10.90 1.61
CA GLU A 253 3.24 10.92 2.46
C GLU A 253 4.20 9.75 2.21
N TRP A 254 3.66 8.56 1.93
CA TRP A 254 4.44 7.33 1.84
C TRP A 254 3.66 6.20 1.14
N VAL A 255 4.40 5.25 0.55
CA VAL A 255 3.84 4.02 -0.02
C VAL A 255 4.87 2.87 -0.01
N ALA A 256 4.40 1.64 0.24
CA ALA A 256 5.19 0.43 0.01
C ALA A 256 5.22 0.07 -1.48
N LEU A 257 6.41 0.03 -2.09
CA LEU A 257 6.56 -0.26 -3.51
C LEU A 257 6.37 -1.75 -3.82
N GLY A 258 5.37 -2.07 -4.64
CA GLY A 258 5.17 -3.41 -5.17
C GLY A 258 6.22 -3.81 -6.21
N PRO A 259 6.33 -5.13 -6.52
CA PRO A 259 7.31 -5.62 -7.49
C PRO A 259 7.19 -4.99 -8.89
N GLY A 260 5.97 -4.71 -9.34
CA GLY A 260 5.74 -4.06 -10.64
C GLY A 260 6.26 -2.63 -10.66
N SER A 261 5.99 -1.87 -9.60
CA SER A 261 6.41 -0.47 -9.43
C SER A 261 7.93 -0.34 -9.34
N LEU A 262 8.58 -1.23 -8.56
CA LEU A 262 10.04 -1.34 -8.51
C LEU A 262 10.65 -1.61 -9.89
N GLU A 263 10.08 -2.54 -10.65
CA GLU A 263 10.57 -2.84 -12.00
C GLU A 263 10.29 -1.71 -12.99
N CYS A 264 9.19 -0.97 -12.84
CA CYS A 264 8.89 0.22 -13.64
C CYS A 264 9.96 1.29 -13.44
N LEU A 265 10.29 1.61 -12.19
CA LEU A 265 11.30 2.60 -11.83
C LEU A 265 12.67 2.20 -12.34
N ARG A 266 13.03 0.91 -12.29
CA ARG A 266 14.27 0.39 -12.90
C ARG A 266 14.29 0.54 -14.42
N LYS A 267 13.17 0.31 -15.11
CA LYS A 267 13.08 0.58 -16.56
C LYS A 267 13.19 2.08 -16.86
N MET A 268 12.68 2.94 -15.98
CA MET A 268 12.75 4.39 -16.15
C MET A 268 14.16 4.93 -15.92
N PHE A 269 14.85 4.51 -14.87
CA PHE A 269 16.09 5.18 -14.42
C PHE A 269 17.35 4.32 -14.53
N GLY A 270 17.21 3.08 -15.03
CA GLY A 270 18.31 2.13 -15.12
C GLY A 270 18.56 1.34 -13.84
N PRO A 271 19.53 0.41 -13.86
CA PRO A 271 19.83 -0.46 -12.72
C PRO A 271 20.35 0.29 -11.48
N ASP A 272 20.96 1.46 -11.67
CA ASP A 272 21.59 2.26 -10.62
C ASP A 272 20.60 2.88 -9.63
N VAL A 273 19.30 2.89 -9.96
CA VAL A 273 18.24 3.34 -9.03
C VAL A 273 17.98 2.34 -7.90
N ARG A 274 18.58 1.14 -7.94
CA ARG A 274 18.35 0.10 -6.94
C ARG A 274 18.75 0.58 -5.53
N GLY A 275 17.83 0.46 -4.58
CA GLY A 275 17.98 0.97 -3.23
C GLY A 275 17.42 2.37 -3.03
N HIS A 276 17.13 3.09 -4.13
CA HIS A 276 16.62 4.46 -4.16
C HIS A 276 15.26 4.55 -4.86
N GLU A 277 14.55 3.43 -5.03
CA GLU A 277 13.28 3.41 -5.76
C GLU A 277 12.21 4.30 -5.08
N LEU A 278 12.17 4.37 -3.75
CA LEU A 278 11.24 5.28 -3.06
C LEU A 278 11.59 6.75 -3.29
N ASP A 279 12.89 7.10 -3.30
CA ASP A 279 13.35 8.45 -3.65
C ASP A 279 13.00 8.79 -5.11
N ALA A 280 13.09 7.82 -6.03
CA ALA A 280 12.69 7.99 -7.43
C ALA A 280 11.17 8.21 -7.57
N LEU A 281 10.34 7.49 -6.80
CA LEU A 281 8.89 7.74 -6.78
C LEU A 281 8.57 9.12 -6.22
N ARG A 282 9.23 9.55 -5.13
CA ARG A 282 9.08 10.91 -4.60
C ARG A 282 9.44 11.97 -5.64
N TRP A 283 10.55 11.76 -6.37
CA TRP A 283 10.93 12.66 -7.46
C TRP A 283 9.84 12.74 -8.53
N LEU A 284 9.30 11.60 -8.99
CA LEU A 284 8.20 11.59 -9.96
C LEU A 284 6.95 12.31 -9.44
N HIS A 285 6.61 12.13 -8.16
CA HIS A 285 5.46 12.79 -7.52
C HIS A 285 5.65 14.31 -7.45
N GLN A 286 6.85 14.77 -7.09
CA GLN A 286 7.18 16.20 -7.00
C GLN A 286 7.23 16.88 -8.38
N THR A 287 7.69 16.17 -9.42
CA THR A 287 7.84 16.73 -10.77
C THR A 287 6.67 16.43 -11.71
N GLN A 288 5.61 15.76 -11.25
CA GLN A 288 4.54 15.24 -12.11
C GLN A 288 3.92 16.29 -13.05
N HIS A 289 3.70 17.51 -12.56
CA HIS A 289 3.12 18.59 -13.36
C HIS A 289 4.07 19.08 -14.46
N GLU A 290 5.37 19.11 -14.20
CA GLU A 290 6.37 19.42 -15.22
C GLU A 290 6.37 18.36 -16.31
N HIS A 291 6.17 17.09 -15.96
CA HIS A 291 6.08 16.00 -16.92
C HIS A 291 4.81 16.06 -17.77
N PHE A 292 3.65 16.33 -17.18
CA PHE A 292 2.42 16.56 -17.95
C PHE A 292 2.55 17.77 -18.89
N ALA A 293 3.07 18.89 -18.38
CA ALA A 293 3.32 20.08 -19.19
C ALA A 293 4.31 19.80 -20.34
N ARG A 294 5.37 19.02 -20.08
CA ARG A 294 6.36 18.59 -21.08
C ARG A 294 5.71 17.82 -22.23
N LEU A 295 4.77 16.94 -21.93
CA LEU A 295 4.03 16.16 -22.94
C LEU A 295 2.95 16.98 -23.66
N GLY A 296 2.71 18.22 -23.24
CA GLY A 296 1.62 19.05 -23.74
C GLY A 296 0.25 18.52 -23.33
N THR A 297 0.17 17.79 -22.20
CA THR A 297 -1.10 17.30 -21.65
C THR A 297 -1.97 18.50 -21.28
N PRO A 298 -3.17 18.66 -21.87
CA PRO A 298 -4.11 19.71 -21.48
C PRO A 298 -4.46 19.63 -19.98
N PRO A 299 -4.67 20.76 -19.28
CA PRO A 299 -4.98 20.76 -17.85
C PRO A 299 -6.20 19.89 -17.46
N ASP A 300 -7.22 19.82 -18.31
CA ASP A 300 -8.42 18.96 -18.14
C ASP A 300 -8.14 17.46 -18.38
N ARG A 301 -6.96 17.12 -18.90
CA ARG A 301 -6.50 15.74 -19.12
C ARG A 301 -5.46 15.26 -18.11
N VAL A 302 -5.00 16.13 -17.23
CA VAL A 302 -4.24 15.72 -16.04
C VAL A 302 -5.21 14.98 -15.11
N PRO A 303 -4.89 13.75 -14.65
CA PRO A 303 -5.80 12.98 -13.81
C PRO A 303 -6.25 13.75 -12.58
N GLN A 304 -7.52 13.63 -12.22
CA GLN A 304 -8.07 14.28 -11.05
C GLN A 304 -9.02 13.30 -10.35
N LEU A 305 -8.71 12.97 -9.08
CA LEU A 305 -9.50 12.01 -8.32
C LEU A 305 -10.92 12.54 -8.06
N VAL A 306 -11.02 13.78 -7.58
CA VAL A 306 -12.29 14.46 -7.28
C VAL A 306 -12.27 15.82 -7.94
N ARG A 307 -13.34 16.15 -8.67
CA ARG A 307 -13.50 17.48 -9.28
C ARG A 307 -13.38 18.57 -8.21
N GLY A 308 -12.50 19.54 -8.44
CA GLY A 308 -12.24 20.65 -7.52
C GLY A 308 -11.08 20.42 -6.53
N ARG A 309 -10.56 19.18 -6.42
CA ARG A 309 -9.24 18.95 -5.80
C ARG A 309 -8.11 19.30 -6.78
N ALA A 310 -6.89 19.46 -6.27
CA ALA A 310 -5.73 19.58 -7.15
C ALA A 310 -5.67 18.36 -8.08
N ALA A 311 -5.49 18.59 -9.38
CA ALA A 311 -5.19 17.53 -10.32
C ALA A 311 -3.81 16.94 -10.00
N GLY A 312 -3.59 15.67 -10.31
CA GLY A 312 -2.37 14.93 -10.00
C GLY A 312 -2.67 13.59 -9.35
N LEU A 313 -1.58 12.86 -9.09
CA LEU A 313 -1.56 11.57 -8.40
C LEU A 313 -0.99 11.75 -6.99
N SER A 314 -1.53 11.02 -6.03
CA SER A 314 -0.85 10.79 -4.76
C SER A 314 0.32 9.82 -4.91
N MET A 315 1.13 9.63 -3.85
CA MET A 315 2.19 8.61 -3.87
C MET A 315 1.61 7.20 -4.02
N VAL A 316 0.47 6.92 -3.40
CA VAL A 316 -0.26 5.65 -3.53
C VAL A 316 -0.79 5.46 -4.95
N ASP A 317 -1.40 6.47 -5.55
CA ASP A 317 -1.88 6.40 -6.94
C ASP A 317 -0.73 6.20 -7.93
N MET A 318 0.39 6.87 -7.67
CA MET A 318 1.59 6.75 -8.51
C MET A 318 2.20 5.35 -8.43
N GLU A 319 2.28 4.74 -7.24
CA GLU A 319 2.72 3.35 -7.08
C GLU A 319 1.81 2.40 -7.85
N HIS A 320 0.50 2.55 -7.67
CA HIS A 320 -0.49 1.73 -8.36
C HIS A 320 -0.35 1.84 -9.88
N ALA A 321 -0.25 3.06 -10.40
CA ALA A 321 -0.09 3.33 -11.82
C ALA A 321 1.26 2.85 -12.38
N LEU A 322 2.34 2.92 -11.60
CA LEU A 322 3.66 2.41 -12.00
C LEU A 322 3.62 0.90 -12.23
N CYS A 323 2.90 0.14 -11.40
CA CYS A 323 2.70 -1.29 -11.58
C CYS A 323 2.01 -1.63 -12.91
N GLU A 324 0.99 -0.86 -13.31
CA GLU A 324 0.33 -1.03 -14.61
C GLU A 324 1.18 -0.53 -15.79
N CYS A 325 1.86 0.61 -15.62
CA CYS A 325 2.76 1.14 -16.62
C CYS A 325 3.91 0.16 -16.91
N GLU A 326 4.39 -0.59 -15.92
CA GLU A 326 5.42 -1.61 -16.16
C GLU A 326 4.92 -2.70 -17.11
N LYS A 327 3.64 -3.09 -17.04
CA LYS A 327 3.03 -4.03 -17.98
C LYS A 327 2.85 -3.38 -19.34
N TYR A 328 2.32 -2.16 -19.38
CA TYR A 328 2.12 -1.39 -20.61
C TYR A 328 3.43 -1.20 -21.37
N SER A 329 4.52 -0.87 -20.65
CA SER A 329 5.85 -0.63 -21.23
C SER A 329 6.43 -1.85 -21.93
N ARG A 330 5.96 -3.07 -21.63
CA ARG A 330 6.43 -4.29 -22.30
C ARG A 330 6.01 -4.34 -23.77
N ALA A 331 4.86 -3.75 -24.10
CA ALA A 331 4.41 -3.59 -25.48
C ALA A 331 4.91 -2.28 -26.10
N ALA A 332 4.90 -1.18 -25.33
CA ALA A 332 5.32 0.13 -25.85
C ALA A 332 6.83 0.24 -26.10
N HIS A 333 7.66 -0.47 -25.31
CA HIS A 333 9.12 -0.42 -25.36
C HIS A 333 9.72 -1.84 -25.32
N PRO A 334 9.56 -2.66 -26.37
CA PRO A 334 10.01 -4.06 -26.36
C PRO A 334 11.54 -4.22 -26.22
N THR A 335 12.31 -3.16 -26.51
CA THR A 335 13.77 -3.11 -26.34
C THR A 335 14.20 -2.78 -24.90
N ILE A 336 13.31 -2.21 -24.07
CA ILE A 336 13.57 -1.90 -22.66
C ILE A 336 13.01 -3.04 -21.80
N GLN A 337 13.82 -4.08 -21.65
CA GLN A 337 13.38 -5.32 -21.02
C GLN A 337 13.42 -5.22 -19.48
N GLY A 338 12.43 -5.85 -18.84
CA GLY A 338 12.45 -6.13 -17.41
C GLY A 338 12.34 -7.64 -17.18
N ARG A 339 12.12 -8.06 -15.92
CA ARG A 339 11.97 -9.48 -15.58
C ARG A 339 10.88 -10.22 -16.36
N ARG A 340 9.82 -9.50 -16.77
CA ARG A 340 8.70 -10.03 -17.54
C ARG A 340 8.59 -9.28 -18.87
N GLN A 341 8.39 -10.02 -19.94
CA GLN A 341 8.38 -9.48 -21.31
C GLN A 341 6.99 -9.45 -21.96
N ARG A 342 6.02 -10.23 -21.46
CA ARG A 342 4.64 -10.22 -21.98
C ARG A 342 3.75 -9.30 -21.13
N VAL A 343 2.86 -8.52 -21.74
CA VAL A 343 1.91 -7.64 -21.04
C VAL A 343 1.01 -8.46 -20.11
N GLY A 344 0.34 -9.47 -20.67
CA GLY A 344 -0.53 -10.39 -19.95
C GLY A 344 -1.07 -11.47 -20.88
N LYS A 345 -1.70 -12.51 -20.31
CA LYS A 345 -2.33 -13.59 -21.10
C LYS A 345 -3.77 -13.28 -21.51
N ARG A 346 -4.44 -12.35 -20.82
CA ARG A 346 -5.85 -12.02 -21.02
C ARG A 346 -5.99 -10.85 -21.98
N GLN A 347 -6.90 -10.98 -22.94
CA GLN A 347 -7.36 -9.85 -23.74
C GLN A 347 -8.41 -9.06 -22.96
N PHE A 348 -8.48 -7.75 -23.23
CA PHE A 348 -9.52 -6.90 -22.67
C PHE A 348 -10.88 -7.25 -23.28
N ALA A 349 -11.87 -7.39 -22.42
CA ALA A 349 -13.26 -7.52 -22.81
C ALA A 349 -14.08 -6.58 -21.93
N PRO A 350 -14.85 -5.64 -22.51
CA PRO A 350 -15.71 -4.76 -21.74
C PRO A 350 -16.78 -5.57 -21.03
N ARG A 351 -17.20 -5.09 -19.86
CA ARG A 351 -18.40 -5.60 -19.18
C ARG A 351 -19.54 -4.60 -19.38
N PRO A 352 -20.77 -5.06 -19.62
CA PRO A 352 -21.90 -4.18 -19.93
C PRO A 352 -22.43 -3.43 -18.70
N ALA A 353 -22.11 -3.89 -17.48
CA ALA A 353 -22.55 -3.22 -16.26
C ALA A 353 -21.97 -1.78 -16.19
N PRO A 354 -22.77 -0.78 -15.80
CA PRO A 354 -22.29 0.57 -15.54
C PRO A 354 -21.12 0.56 -14.54
N ILE A 355 -20.16 1.45 -14.74
CA ILE A 355 -19.09 1.67 -13.77
C ILE A 355 -19.48 2.76 -12.78
N THR A 356 -18.93 2.66 -11.56
CA THR A 356 -19.11 3.65 -10.51
C THR A 356 -17.80 4.44 -10.30
N ALA A 357 -17.92 5.66 -9.79
CA ALA A 357 -16.80 6.56 -9.51
C ALA A 357 -16.90 7.14 -8.10
N GLU A 358 -17.41 6.35 -7.16
CA GLU A 358 -17.65 6.78 -5.79
C GLU A 358 -16.33 6.86 -5.02
N VAL A 359 -16.22 7.85 -4.14
CA VAL A 359 -15.08 8.00 -3.22
C VAL A 359 -15.58 8.00 -1.77
N PRO A 360 -14.71 7.72 -0.78
CA PRO A 360 -15.06 7.92 0.62
C PRO A 360 -15.56 9.34 0.89
N ALA A 361 -16.67 9.49 1.61
CA ALA A 361 -17.29 10.79 1.83
C ALA A 361 -16.35 11.79 2.54
N HIS A 362 -15.54 11.30 3.48
CA HIS A 362 -14.55 12.12 4.19
C HIS A 362 -13.38 12.60 3.30
N TRP A 363 -13.21 12.00 2.10
CA TRP A 363 -12.27 12.50 1.08
C TRP A 363 -12.85 13.65 0.25
N LEU A 364 -14.13 14.01 0.40
CA LEU A 364 -14.69 15.17 -0.29
C LEU A 364 -14.40 16.48 0.45
N ASP A 365 -14.16 16.42 1.76
CA ASP A 365 -13.74 17.59 2.52
C ASP A 365 -12.29 17.95 2.16
N ALA A 366 -12.05 19.21 1.79
CA ALA A 366 -10.71 19.73 1.57
C ALA A 366 -9.97 20.01 2.89
N ARG A 367 -10.71 20.20 3.99
CA ARG A 367 -10.16 20.47 5.33
C ARG A 367 -9.70 19.21 6.05
N SER A 368 -10.13 18.03 5.61
CA SER A 368 -9.70 16.76 6.20
C SER A 368 -8.22 16.50 5.99
N ARG A 369 -7.62 17.01 4.90
CA ARG A 369 -6.17 16.89 4.66
C ARG A 369 -5.41 18.08 5.25
N ARG A 370 -5.34 18.18 6.57
CA ARG A 370 -4.37 19.09 7.21
C ARG A 370 -2.97 18.51 7.01
N ARG A 371 -2.07 19.30 6.44
CA ARG A 371 -0.66 18.94 6.38
C ARG A 371 -0.12 19.02 7.81
N THR A 372 0.32 17.90 8.38
CA THR A 372 1.00 17.89 9.67
C THR A 372 2.21 18.83 9.59
N VAL A 373 2.29 19.76 10.53
CA VAL A 373 3.46 20.63 10.68
C VAL A 373 4.33 19.98 11.73
N TYR A 374 5.49 19.52 11.29
CA TYR A 374 6.50 18.90 12.15
C TYR A 374 7.24 20.01 12.91
N ALA A 375 7.38 19.84 14.23
CA ALA A 375 8.02 20.82 15.09
C ALA A 375 9.56 20.84 14.93
N GLU A 376 10.13 19.74 14.42
CA GLU A 376 11.56 19.56 14.13
C GLU A 376 12.45 20.09 15.28
N PRO A 377 12.25 19.60 16.52
CA PRO A 377 12.96 20.13 17.67
C PRO A 377 14.48 20.01 17.48
N PRO A 378 15.26 21.00 17.94
CA PRO A 378 16.71 20.93 17.90
C PRO A 378 17.20 19.75 18.74
N PRO A 379 18.38 19.18 18.41
CA PRO A 379 18.96 18.14 19.25
C PRO A 379 19.30 18.66 20.65
N VAL A 380 19.37 17.73 21.61
CA VAL A 380 19.75 18.01 22.99
C VAL A 380 21.20 17.61 23.21
N GLU A 381 21.96 18.42 23.94
CA GLU A 381 23.29 18.03 24.43
C GLU A 381 23.17 17.30 25.78
N LEU A 382 23.70 16.09 25.84
CA LEU A 382 23.76 15.23 27.03
C LEU A 382 25.15 14.63 27.13
N ASP A 383 25.87 14.89 28.23
CA ASP A 383 27.23 14.39 28.47
C ASP A 383 28.22 14.66 27.32
N GLY A 384 28.06 15.82 26.65
CA GLY A 384 28.88 16.22 25.49
C GLY A 384 28.49 15.55 24.17
N LEU A 385 27.39 14.80 24.13
CA LEU A 385 26.85 14.15 22.94
C LEU A 385 25.57 14.84 22.47
N VAL A 386 25.43 14.93 21.15
CA VAL A 386 24.21 15.43 20.49
C VAL A 386 23.24 14.25 20.33
N VAL A 387 22.07 14.34 20.96
CA VAL A 387 21.06 13.29 20.95
C VAL A 387 19.70 13.79 20.48
N TYR A 388 18.93 12.88 19.88
CA TYR A 388 17.56 13.12 19.44
C TYR A 388 16.61 12.18 20.19
N GLU A 389 15.39 12.64 20.43
CA GLU A 389 14.37 11.86 21.12
C GLU A 389 13.61 10.95 20.13
N VAL A 390 13.52 9.67 20.49
CA VAL A 390 12.82 8.66 19.70
C VAL A 390 11.36 8.62 20.12
N SER A 391 10.46 8.74 19.14
CA SER A 391 9.02 8.59 19.37
C SER A 391 8.66 7.11 19.50
N HIS A 392 8.91 6.31 18.46
CA HIS A 392 8.58 4.89 18.44
C HIS A 392 9.31 4.16 17.29
N ILE A 393 9.25 2.83 17.31
CA ILE A 393 9.70 1.97 16.20
C ILE A 393 8.56 1.84 15.18
N VAL A 394 8.87 2.12 13.92
CA VAL A 394 7.95 2.03 12.78
C VAL A 394 8.04 0.65 12.12
N ALA A 395 9.25 0.13 11.94
CA ALA A 395 9.45 -1.15 11.23
C ALA A 395 10.74 -1.85 11.66
N GLU A 396 10.84 -3.14 11.30
CA GLU A 396 12.01 -3.99 11.58
C GLU A 396 12.49 -4.67 10.31
N ARG A 397 13.81 -4.75 10.13
CA ARG A 397 14.41 -5.37 8.96
C ARG A 397 14.39 -6.90 9.10
N LYS A 398 13.51 -7.58 8.35
CA LYS A 398 13.26 -9.03 8.45
C LYS A 398 14.45 -9.98 8.18
N ASN A 399 15.58 -9.48 7.68
CA ASN A 399 16.74 -10.29 7.23
C ASN A 399 18.08 -9.90 7.89
N SER A 400 18.10 -9.47 9.15
CA SER A 400 19.36 -9.37 9.88
C SER A 400 19.79 -10.77 10.34
N GLN A 401 20.61 -11.47 9.54
CA GLN A 401 21.37 -12.62 10.04
C GLN A 401 22.46 -12.23 11.06
N ALA A 402 22.57 -10.94 11.38
CA ALA A 402 23.40 -10.42 12.45
C ALA A 402 22.65 -10.51 13.79
N GLY A 403 23.36 -10.81 14.88
CA GLY A 403 22.83 -10.74 16.25
C GLY A 403 22.50 -9.32 16.74
N ASP A 404 22.35 -8.36 15.83
CA ASP A 404 22.02 -6.95 16.07
C ASP A 404 21.08 -6.44 14.95
N PRO A 405 19.76 -6.72 15.07
CA PRO A 405 18.75 -6.31 14.11
C PRO A 405 18.67 -4.78 14.00
N ALA A 406 18.08 -4.33 12.89
CA ALA A 406 17.88 -2.91 12.63
C ALA A 406 16.40 -2.57 12.62
N TYR A 407 16.07 -1.45 13.25
CA TYR A 407 14.74 -0.91 13.39
C TYR A 407 14.66 0.47 12.75
N LEU A 408 13.59 0.72 12.01
CA LEU A 408 13.27 2.04 11.50
C LEU A 408 12.56 2.81 12.61
N ILE A 409 13.09 3.96 12.98
CA ILE A 409 12.57 4.77 14.09
C ILE A 409 11.96 6.07 13.58
N ARG A 410 10.88 6.49 14.25
CA ARG A 410 10.28 7.82 14.14
C ARG A 410 10.85 8.70 15.24
N TRP A 411 11.28 9.91 14.88
CA TRP A 411 11.79 10.90 15.84
C TRP A 411 10.65 11.81 16.34
N VAL A 412 10.74 12.25 17.59
CA VAL A 412 9.73 13.15 18.17
C VAL A 412 9.68 14.46 17.40
N GLY A 413 8.51 14.79 16.85
CA GLY A 413 8.28 16.04 16.12
C GLY A 413 8.82 16.06 14.68
N TRP A 414 9.23 14.92 14.12
CA TRP A 414 9.67 14.77 12.72
C TRP A 414 8.72 13.85 11.94
N GLY A 415 8.73 13.96 10.60
CA GLY A 415 7.84 13.21 9.73
C GLY A 415 8.42 11.88 9.21
N PRO A 416 7.63 11.07 8.49
CA PRO A 416 8.06 9.78 7.92
C PRO A 416 9.23 9.83 6.95
N ASP A 417 9.54 11.01 6.41
CA ASP A 417 10.67 11.25 5.51
C ASP A 417 12.02 11.32 6.25
N ASP A 418 11.99 11.61 7.55
CA ASP A 418 13.17 11.72 8.43
C ASP A 418 13.45 10.44 9.23
N ASP A 419 12.61 9.42 9.06
CA ASP A 419 12.79 8.12 9.70
C ASP A 419 14.11 7.48 9.32
N THR A 420 14.78 6.87 10.29
CA THR A 420 16.08 6.25 10.05
C THR A 420 16.24 4.88 10.68
N TRP A 421 17.13 4.08 10.10
CA TRP A 421 17.44 2.75 10.60
C TRP A 421 18.50 2.81 11.70
N GLU A 422 18.16 2.37 12.89
CA GLU A 422 19.05 2.23 14.04
C GLU A 422 19.21 0.76 14.46
N ARG A 423 20.33 0.44 15.09
CA ARG A 423 20.63 -0.90 15.60
C ARG A 423 19.92 -1.18 16.92
N GLU A 424 19.63 -2.44 17.21
CA GLU A 424 19.08 -2.86 18.50
C GLU A 424 19.99 -2.44 19.65
N SER A 425 21.30 -2.67 19.50
CA SER A 425 22.31 -2.27 20.49
C SER A 425 22.26 -0.77 20.82
N THR A 426 22.10 0.08 19.80
CA THR A 426 21.94 1.53 19.95
C THR A 426 20.63 1.89 20.67
N LEU A 427 19.53 1.21 20.34
CA LEU A 427 18.23 1.41 20.98
C LEU A 427 18.22 0.93 22.43
N ALA A 428 18.89 -0.17 22.73
CA ALA A 428 18.96 -0.71 24.09
C ALA A 428 19.69 0.25 25.06
N ASP A 429 20.69 0.98 24.57
CA ASP A 429 21.43 1.97 25.36
C ASP A 429 20.66 3.29 25.49
N GLY A 430 20.15 3.84 24.37
CA GLY A 430 19.55 5.17 24.37
C GLY A 430 18.03 5.21 24.57
N ALA A 431 17.32 4.17 24.18
CA ALA A 431 15.86 4.14 24.09
C ALA A 431 15.26 2.78 24.50
N PRO A 432 15.64 2.21 25.67
CA PRO A 432 15.25 0.86 26.06
C PRO A 432 13.72 0.70 26.17
N ASP A 433 13.00 1.75 26.58
CA ASP A 433 11.54 1.72 26.72
C ASP A 433 10.83 1.51 25.38
N VAL A 434 11.29 2.17 24.30
CA VAL A 434 10.73 2.01 22.95
C VAL A 434 11.01 0.62 22.40
N LEU A 435 12.21 0.09 22.64
CA LEU A 435 12.54 -1.28 22.26
C LEU A 435 11.70 -2.29 23.06
N ALA A 436 11.49 -2.06 24.35
CA ALA A 436 10.67 -2.90 25.21
C ALA A 436 9.20 -2.92 24.75
N GLU A 437 8.64 -1.78 24.34
CA GLU A 437 7.27 -1.72 23.79
C GLU A 437 7.13 -2.58 22.53
N TRP A 438 8.02 -2.40 21.56
CA TRP A 438 8.00 -3.13 20.29
C TRP A 438 8.18 -4.63 20.48
N THR A 439 9.17 -5.03 21.29
CA THR A 439 9.46 -6.44 21.59
C THR A 439 8.31 -7.08 22.36
N SER A 440 7.69 -6.36 23.30
CA SER A 440 6.51 -6.83 24.03
C SER A 440 5.32 -7.06 23.10
N ALA A 441 5.04 -6.14 22.16
CA ALA A 441 3.99 -6.31 21.17
C ALA A 441 4.22 -7.57 20.31
N LYS A 442 5.45 -7.78 19.82
CA LYS A 442 5.82 -9.00 19.09
C LYS A 442 5.66 -10.26 19.93
N ALA A 443 6.07 -10.22 21.20
CA ALA A 443 6.00 -11.36 22.10
C ALA A 443 4.54 -11.76 22.36
N ARG A 444 3.64 -10.79 22.59
CA ARG A 444 2.20 -11.04 22.77
C ARG A 444 1.59 -11.71 21.53
N ILE A 445 1.79 -11.13 20.34
CA ILE A 445 1.29 -11.70 19.08
C ILE A 445 1.85 -13.11 18.88
N ARG A 446 3.15 -13.34 19.14
CA ARG A 446 3.77 -14.66 19.02
C ARG A 446 3.17 -15.69 19.98
N ALA A 447 2.89 -15.29 21.23
CA ALA A 447 2.25 -16.17 22.21
C ALA A 447 0.85 -16.58 21.75
N ARG A 448 0.03 -15.63 21.28
CA ARG A 448 -1.29 -15.95 20.70
C ARG A 448 -1.19 -16.84 19.47
N VAL A 449 -0.23 -16.62 18.59
CA VAL A 449 0.04 -17.50 17.43
C VAL A 449 0.32 -18.94 17.89
N GLN A 450 1.11 -19.12 18.95
CA GLN A 450 1.38 -20.45 19.52
C GLN A 450 0.12 -21.09 20.09
N GLU A 451 -0.71 -20.32 20.80
CA GLU A 451 -2.00 -20.79 21.32
C GLU A 451 -2.92 -21.31 20.20
N PHE A 452 -3.09 -20.54 19.11
CA PHE A 452 -3.86 -20.99 17.94
C PHE A 452 -3.29 -22.27 17.32
N GLN A 453 -1.95 -22.40 17.27
CA GLN A 453 -1.27 -23.60 16.78
C GLN A 453 -1.56 -24.81 17.67
N GLU A 454 -1.49 -24.66 18.99
CA GLU A 454 -1.78 -25.72 19.95
C GLU A 454 -3.25 -26.14 19.93
N MET A 455 -4.19 -25.19 19.87
CA MET A 455 -5.62 -25.49 19.71
C MET A 455 -5.88 -26.32 18.46
N GLY A 456 -5.25 -25.97 17.35
CA GLY A 456 -5.31 -26.72 16.10
C GLY A 456 -4.73 -28.13 16.21
N ALA A 457 -3.66 -28.32 16.99
CA ALA A 457 -3.07 -29.64 17.23
C ALA A 457 -4.00 -30.55 18.07
N ARG A 458 -4.67 -29.98 19.08
CA ARG A 458 -5.63 -30.71 19.94
C ARG A 458 -6.93 -31.07 19.24
N TYR A 459 -7.38 -30.25 18.28
CA TYR A 459 -8.62 -30.45 17.53
C TYR A 459 -8.43 -31.25 16.22
N ARG A 460 -7.25 -31.80 15.93
CA ARG A 460 -7.13 -32.78 14.84
C ARG A 460 -8.04 -33.95 15.20
N PRO A 461 -9.15 -34.20 14.48
CA PRO A 461 -9.89 -35.42 14.68
C PRO A 461 -8.89 -36.54 14.38
N SER A 462 -8.97 -37.62 15.15
CA SER A 462 -8.48 -38.93 14.71
C SER A 462 -9.21 -39.30 13.42
N LEU A 463 -8.81 -38.69 12.30
CA LEU A 463 -9.23 -39.09 10.97
C LEU A 463 -8.64 -40.48 10.79
N GLY A 464 -9.56 -41.45 10.84
CA GLY A 464 -9.28 -42.86 10.93
C GLY A 464 -8.28 -43.33 9.90
N THR A 465 -7.52 -44.32 10.34
CA THR A 465 -6.81 -45.31 9.57
C THR A 465 -7.62 -45.72 8.33
N GLN A 466 -7.36 -45.14 7.15
CA GLN A 466 -7.77 -45.75 5.89
C GLN A 466 -6.69 -45.61 4.81
N ALA A 467 -6.15 -46.80 4.50
CA ALA A 467 -5.62 -47.28 3.24
C ALA A 467 -4.43 -46.55 2.60
N ARG A 468 -3.25 -47.17 2.78
CA ARG A 468 -2.14 -47.17 1.82
C ARG A 468 -2.71 -47.41 0.41
N LYS A 469 -2.66 -46.42 -0.48
CA LYS A 469 -2.77 -46.67 -1.92
C LYS A 469 -1.44 -47.26 -2.39
N GLY A 470 -1.53 -48.48 -2.90
CA GLY A 470 -0.42 -49.18 -3.53
C GLY A 470 0.13 -48.39 -4.71
N THR A 471 1.46 -48.42 -4.78
CA THR A 471 2.24 -48.23 -6.01
C THR A 471 1.76 -49.21 -7.08
N GLU A 472 1.25 -48.69 -8.19
CA GLU A 472 1.30 -49.38 -9.48
C GLU A 472 2.10 -48.53 -10.45
N THR A 473 3.26 -49.07 -10.78
CA THR A 473 4.07 -48.81 -11.96
C THR A 473 3.29 -49.22 -13.23
N VAL A 474 3.23 -48.34 -14.22
CA VAL A 474 3.79 -48.47 -15.59
C VAL A 474 3.61 -47.13 -16.29
#